data_AF-A0A0F7PD31-F1
#
_entry.id   AF-A0A0F7PD31-F1
#
_cell.length_a   1.000
_cell.length_b   1.000
_cell.length_c   1.000
_cell.angle_alpha   90.00
_cell.angle_beta   90.00
_cell.angle_gamma   90.00
#
_symmetry.space_group_name_H-M   'P 1'
#
loop_
_entity.id
_entity.type
_entity.pdbx_description
1 polymer ?
#
loop_
_entity_poly.entity_id
_entity_poly.type
_entity_poly.pdbx_seq_one_letter_code
_entity_poly.pdbx_strand_id
1 'polypeptide(L)' 'MTDDESSGMSAGRREREAMYPDNGCVLVRIDYNSPPGEALEQVATYESLDGIHSIPEDTDWEGYVVYDSDGNAYSNEDL' A
#
# COMPACT_ATOMS: atom_id res chain seq x y z
N MET A 1 32.82 0.88 6.40
CA MET A 1 31.68 1.77 6.16
C MET A 1 31.18 1.44 4.78
N THR A 2 30.15 0.60 4.70
CA THR A 2 29.47 0.30 3.44
C THR A 2 27.99 0.23 3.80
N ASP A 3 27.42 1.41 3.96
CA ASP A 3 26.01 1.67 4.23
C ASP A 3 25.57 2.46 3.00
N ASP A 4 25.08 1.78 1.96
CA ASP A 4 24.38 2.46 0.84
C ASP A 4 23.64 1.50 -0.11
N GLU A 5 23.18 0.33 0.35
CA GLU A 5 22.30 -0.56 -0.47
C GLU A 5 21.11 -1.05 0.38
N SER A 6 20.68 -0.24 1.34
CA SER A 6 19.48 -0.51 2.17
C SER A 6 18.53 0.68 2.28
N SER A 7 18.93 1.88 1.86
CA SER A 7 18.10 3.09 2.02
C SER A 7 16.84 3.09 1.15
N GLY A 8 16.90 2.58 -0.10
CA GLY A 8 15.74 2.55 -1.00
C GLY A 8 14.65 1.54 -0.61
N MET A 9 15.04 0.32 -0.21
CA MET A 9 14.10 -0.70 0.30
C MET A 9 13.51 -0.32 1.66
N SER A 10 14.27 0.42 2.48
CA SER A 10 13.80 0.92 3.77
C SER A 10 12.78 2.05 3.63
N ALA A 11 12.92 2.91 2.62
CA ALA A 11 11.99 4.01 2.37
C ALA A 11 10.59 3.49 2.01
N GLY A 12 10.49 2.67 0.96
CA GLY A 12 9.19 2.12 0.52
C GLY A 12 8.50 1.27 1.58
N ARG A 13 9.27 0.57 2.44
CA ARG A 13 8.71 -0.14 3.58
C ARG A 13 8.15 0.81 4.65
N ARG A 14 8.91 1.84 5.05
CA ARG A 14 8.45 2.81 6.05
C ARG A 14 7.24 3.60 5.57
N GLU A 15 7.17 3.92 4.29
CA GLU A 15 6.02 4.59 3.69
C GLU A 15 4.77 3.71 3.70
N ARG A 16 4.91 2.41 3.40
CA ARG A 16 3.81 1.44 3.59
C ARG A 16 3.37 1.36 5.04
N GLU A 17 4.33 1.20 5.96
CA GLU A 17 4.05 1.11 7.40
C GLU A 17 3.37 2.38 7.92
N ALA A 18 3.67 3.55 7.35
CA ALA A 18 3.00 4.81 7.69
C ALA A 18 1.55 4.90 7.17
N MET A 19 1.15 4.06 6.21
CA MET A 19 -0.21 4.02 5.70
C MET A 19 -1.11 3.10 6.50
N TYR A 20 -0.56 2.21 7.34
CA TYR A 20 -1.35 1.22 8.08
C TYR A 20 -2.36 1.91 9.00
N PRO A 21 -3.64 1.54 8.92
CA PRO A 21 -4.66 2.15 9.75
C PRO A 21 -4.52 1.64 11.19
N ASP A 22 -4.96 2.45 12.16
CA ASP A 22 -5.04 2.03 13.56
C ASP A 22 -6.05 0.88 13.75
N ASN A 23 -7.08 0.82 12.90
CA ASN A 23 -8.11 -0.22 12.93
C ASN A 23 -8.76 -0.39 11.55
N GLY A 24 -9.15 -1.62 11.22
CA GLY A 24 -9.71 -1.97 9.91
C GLY A 24 -8.65 -1.99 8.81
N CYS A 25 -9.04 -1.58 7.60
CA CYS A 25 -8.19 -1.72 6.41
C CYS A 25 -8.12 -0.40 5.62
N VAL A 26 -7.02 -0.18 4.92
CA VAL A 26 -6.79 0.98 4.05
C VAL A 26 -6.55 0.49 2.63
N LEU A 27 -7.17 1.12 1.65
CA LEU A 27 -6.83 0.97 0.25
C LEU A 27 -5.78 2.01 -0.13
N VAL A 28 -4.66 1.54 -0.64
CA VAL A 28 -3.52 2.33 -1.11
C VAL A 28 -3.35 2.13 -2.60
N ARG A 29 -3.26 3.23 -3.35
CA ARG A 29 -2.80 3.23 -4.74
C ARG A 29 -1.28 3.30 -4.75
N ILE A 30 -0.67 2.49 -5.59
CA ILE A 30 0.76 2.47 -5.87
C ILE A 30 0.96 3.03 -7.28
N ASP A 31 1.56 4.20 -7.41
CA ASP A 31 1.96 4.76 -8.70
C ASP A 31 3.37 4.28 -9.07
N TYR A 32 3.48 3.47 -10.12
CA TYR A 32 4.77 2.89 -10.55
C TYR A 32 5.64 3.87 -11.33
N ASN A 33 5.12 5.03 -11.73
CA ASN A 33 5.89 6.09 -12.39
C ASN A 33 6.55 7.04 -11.37
N SER A 34 6.00 7.10 -10.16
CA SER A 34 6.46 8.00 -9.11
C SER A 34 7.65 7.40 -8.35
N PRO A 35 8.57 8.25 -7.87
CA PRO A 35 9.68 7.77 -7.05
C PRO A 35 9.18 7.19 -5.71
N PRO A 36 9.95 6.26 -5.10
CA PRO A 36 9.72 5.86 -3.72
C PRO A 36 9.79 7.11 -2.83
N GLY A 37 8.76 7.35 -2.04
CA GLY A 37 8.51 8.60 -1.31
C GLY A 37 7.12 9.17 -1.60
N GLU A 38 6.69 9.06 -2.86
CA GLU A 38 5.48 9.68 -3.40
C GLU A 38 4.59 8.69 -4.15
N ALA A 39 5.05 7.45 -4.33
CA ALA A 39 4.35 6.41 -5.05
C ALA A 39 3.11 5.88 -4.33
N LEU A 40 3.00 6.02 -3.01
CA LEU A 40 1.87 5.49 -2.24
C LEU A 40 0.88 6.60 -1.92
N GLU A 41 -0.39 6.38 -2.26
CA GLU A 41 -1.49 7.28 -1.93
C GLU A 41 -2.63 6.53 -1.25
N GLN A 42 -3.04 7.00 -0.08
CA GLN A 42 -4.23 6.48 0.60
C GLN A 42 -5.48 6.91 -0.18
N VAL A 43 -6.21 5.94 -0.73
CA VAL A 43 -7.42 6.17 -1.54
C VAL A 43 -8.67 6.12 -0.67
N ALA A 44 -8.77 5.12 0.20
CA ALA A 44 -9.92 4.90 1.05
C ALA A 44 -9.56 4.12 2.31
N THR A 45 -10.42 4.20 3.33
CA THR A 45 -10.33 3.40 4.56
C THR A 45 -11.65 2.68 4.78
N TYR A 46 -11.57 1.44 5.20
CA TYR A 46 -12.68 0.52 5.43
C TYR A 46 -12.60 -0.01 6.85
N GLU A 47 -13.75 -0.27 7.47
CA GLU A 47 -13.79 -0.85 8.82
C GLU A 47 -13.32 -2.32 8.82
N SER A 48 -13.51 -3.02 7.70
CA SER A 48 -13.15 -4.44 7.50
C SER A 48 -12.96 -4.74 6.01
N LEU A 49 -12.23 -5.81 5.69
CA LEU A 49 -12.06 -6.34 4.32
C LEU A 49 -13.40 -6.62 3.61
N ASP A 50 -14.41 -7.10 4.33
CA ASP A 50 -15.76 -7.38 3.79
C ASP A 50 -16.48 -6.13 3.26
N GLY A 51 -16.12 -4.94 3.76
CA GLY A 51 -16.65 -3.66 3.27
C GLY A 51 -16.04 -3.22 1.93
N ILE A 52 -15.02 -3.93 1.45
CA ILE A 52 -14.34 -3.62 0.20
C ILE A 52 -15.09 -4.31 -0.94
N HIS A 53 -16.10 -3.62 -1.45
CA HIS A 53 -16.96 -4.18 -2.51
C HIS A 53 -16.31 -4.19 -3.90
N SER A 54 -15.35 -3.29 -4.14
CA SER A 54 -14.68 -3.19 -5.43
C SER A 54 -13.37 -2.42 -5.27
N ILE A 55 -12.27 -3.10 -5.60
CA ILE A 55 -10.98 -2.46 -5.82
C ILE A 55 -10.83 -2.25 -7.32
N PRO A 56 -10.42 -1.07 -7.79
CA PRO A 56 -10.06 -0.88 -9.19
C PRO A 56 -8.99 -1.88 -9.64
N GLU A 57 -9.08 -2.31 -10.89
CA GLU A 57 -8.13 -3.25 -11.48
C GLU A 57 -6.73 -2.61 -11.57
N ASP A 58 -5.69 -3.39 -11.28
CA ASP A 58 -4.31 -2.97 -11.48
C ASP A 58 -4.06 -2.68 -12.98
N THR A 59 -3.29 -1.64 -13.25
CA THR A 59 -2.84 -1.28 -14.59
C THR A 59 -1.32 -1.31 -14.66
N ASP A 60 -0.76 -1.17 -15.87
CA ASP A 60 0.70 -1.08 -16.07
C ASP A 60 1.36 0.10 -15.35
N TRP A 61 0.58 1.10 -14.91
CA TRP A 61 1.10 2.36 -14.35
C TRP A 61 0.77 2.56 -12.88
N GLU A 62 -0.31 1.95 -12.42
CA GLU A 62 -0.82 2.07 -11.06
C GLU A 62 -1.37 0.73 -10.58
N GLY A 63 -1.05 0.37 -9.35
CA GLY A 63 -1.60 -0.79 -8.67
C GLY A 63 -2.39 -0.42 -7.42
N TYR A 64 -3.17 -1.36 -6.91
CA TYR A 64 -4.02 -1.16 -5.75
C TYR A 64 -3.82 -2.28 -4.75
N VAL A 65 -3.56 -1.89 -3.50
CA VAL A 65 -3.32 -2.83 -2.41
C VAL A 65 -4.04 -2.37 -1.19
N VAL A 66 -4.64 -3.32 -0.47
CA VAL A 66 -5.27 -3.06 0.81
C VAL A 66 -4.32 -3.48 1.91
N TYR A 67 -4.10 -2.61 2.90
CA TYR A 67 -3.38 -2.97 4.12
C TYR A 67 -4.35 -3.05 5.30
N ASP A 68 -4.28 -4.12 6.09
CA ASP A 68 -4.90 -4.16 7.41
C ASP A 68 -4.01 -3.49 8.46
N SER A 69 -4.57 -3.16 9.62
CA SER A 69 -3.87 -2.74 10.83
C SER A 69 -2.67 -3.62 11.23
N ASP A 70 -2.72 -4.91 10.94
CA ASP A 70 -1.62 -5.86 11.21
C ASP A 70 -0.50 -5.82 10.13
N GLY A 71 -0.68 -5.00 9.08
CA GLY A 71 0.27 -4.88 7.96
C GLY A 71 0.11 -5.95 6.88
N ASN A 72 -0.95 -6.76 6.95
CA ASN A 72 -1.29 -7.73 5.92
C ASN A 72 -1.74 -7.02 4.64
N ALA A 73 -1.25 -7.49 3.50
CA ALA A 73 -1.53 -6.90 2.19
C ALA A 73 -2.51 -7.79 1.42
N TYR A 74 -3.60 -7.20 0.94
CA TYR A 74 -4.65 -7.88 0.16
C TYR A 74 -4.75 -7.22 -1.22
N SER A 75 -4.74 -8.04 -2.25
CA SER A 75 -4.95 -7.61 -3.65
C SER A 75 -6.38 -7.91 -4.07
N ASN A 76 -6.79 -7.44 -5.25
CA ASN A 76 -8.10 -7.76 -5.82
C ASN A 76 -8.36 -9.28 -5.88
N GLU A 77 -7.33 -10.09 -6.11
CA GLU A 77 -7.44 -11.56 -6.17
C GLU A 77 -7.63 -12.26 -4.81
N ASP A 78 -7.28 -11.58 -3.71
CA ASP A 78 -7.34 -12.15 -2.34
C ASP A 78 -8.65 -11.81 -1.61
N LEU A 79 -9.41 -10.84 -2.14
CA LEU A 79 -10.68 -10.34 -1.61
C LEU A 79 -11.88 -10.92 -2.37
#